data_AF-A0A953Q0A2-F1
#
_entry.id   AF-A0A953Q0A2-F1
#
_cell.length_a   1.000
_cell.length_b   1.000
_cell.length_c   1.000
_cell.angle_alpha   90.00
_cell.angle_beta   90.00
_cell.angle_gamma   90.00
#
_symmetry.space_group_name_H-M   'P 1'
#
loop_
_entity.id
_entity.type
_entity.pdbx_description
1 polymer ?
#
loop_
_entity_poly.entity_id
_entity_poly.type
_entity_poly.pdbx_seq_one_letter_code
_entity_poly.pdbx_strand_id
1 'polypeptide(L)'
;MKTKMKTSLTLSREVVRGIDRVAGKKRSRSAVIDDVLRGYLSHRERAAANARDAKKINRFADELNAEMQDVLAYQSLDHLWEER
;
A
#
# COMPACT_ATOMS: atom_id res chain seq x y z
N MET A 1 -21.86 -0.40 -21.08
CA MET A 1 -20.64 -0.90 -21.75
C MET A 1 -19.52 0.08 -21.45
N LYS A 2 -18.38 -0.32 -20.85
CA LYS A 2 -17.27 0.63 -20.60
C LYS A 2 -16.64 1.02 -21.94
N THR A 3 -16.62 2.30 -22.25
CA THR A 3 -15.97 2.84 -23.46
C THR A 3 -14.45 2.62 -23.36
N LYS A 4 -13.85 2.02 -24.38
CA LYS A 4 -12.40 1.86 -24.48
C LYS A 4 -11.86 2.82 -25.55
N MET A 5 -10.76 3.51 -25.23
CA MET A 5 -10.05 4.39 -26.16
C MET A 5 -8.83 3.68 -26.74
N LYS A 6 -8.65 3.73 -28.06
CA LYS A 6 -7.43 3.24 -28.71
C LYS A 6 -6.28 4.18 -28.36
N THR A 7 -5.16 3.61 -27.91
CA THR A 7 -3.96 4.35 -27.53
C THR A 7 -2.77 3.67 -28.19
N SER A 8 -1.90 4.44 -28.84
CA SER A 8 -0.63 3.94 -29.37
C SER A 8 0.44 4.05 -28.28
N LEU A 9 1.16 2.96 -28.03
CA LEU A 9 2.19 2.89 -27.00
C LEU A 9 3.46 2.30 -27.62
N THR A 10 4.59 2.94 -27.38
CA THR A 10 5.90 2.41 -27.74
C THR A 10 6.36 1.48 -26.62
N LEU A 11 6.55 0.20 -26.94
CA LEU A 11 7.01 -0.83 -26.00
C LEU A 11 8.25 -1.54 -26.58
N SER A 12 9.12 -2.03 -25.70
CA SER A 12 10.25 -2.85 -26.14
C SER A 12 9.74 -4.15 -26.77
N ARG A 13 10.52 -4.71 -27.72
CA ARG A 13 10.15 -5.98 -28.37
C ARG A 13 10.00 -7.12 -27.36
N GLU A 14 10.82 -7.12 -26.31
CA GLU A 14 10.77 -8.11 -25.26
C GLU A 14 9.45 -8.06 -24.49
N VAL A 15 8.99 -6.85 -24.13
CA VAL A 15 7.70 -6.65 -23.46
C VAL A 15 6.55 -7.14 -24.33
N VAL A 16 6.57 -6.81 -25.63
CA VAL A 16 5.52 -7.29 -26.56
C VAL A 16 5.49 -8.82 -26.64
N ARG A 17 6.65 -9.48 -26.73
CA ARG A 17 6.72 -10.96 -26.70
C ARG A 17 6.21 -11.53 -25.38
N GLY A 18 6.52 -10.87 -24.26
CA GLY A 18 5.99 -11.25 -22.95
C GLY A 18 4.46 -11.19 -22.92
N ILE A 19 3.88 -10.09 -23.43
CA ILE A 19 2.43 -9.92 -23.54
C ILE A 19 1.82 -11.00 -24.43
N ASP A 20 2.45 -11.35 -25.55
CA ASP A 20 1.98 -12.42 -26.43
C ASP A 20 1.89 -13.77 -25.74
N ARG A 21 2.90 -14.12 -24.94
CA ARG A 21 2.89 -15.37 -24.16
C ARG A 21 1.75 -15.41 -23.15
N VAL A 22 1.49 -14.29 -22.48
CA VAL A 22 0.39 -14.19 -21.48
C VAL A 22 -0.98 -14.17 -22.16
N ALA A 23 -1.10 -13.47 -23.29
CA ALA A 23 -2.34 -13.37 -24.04
C ALA A 23 -2.76 -14.72 -24.63
N GLY A 24 -1.78 -15.51 -25.07
CA GLY A 24 -2.00 -16.79 -25.74
C GLY A 24 -2.94 -16.65 -26.94
N LYS A 25 -3.77 -17.66 -27.18
CA LYS A 25 -4.76 -17.66 -28.29
C LYS A 25 -6.12 -17.06 -27.90
N LYS A 26 -6.34 -16.77 -26.62
CA LYS A 26 -7.67 -16.50 -26.06
C LYS A 26 -7.90 -15.03 -25.73
N ARG A 27 -6.85 -14.24 -25.58
CA ARG A 27 -6.94 -12.83 -25.18
C ARG A 27 -6.23 -11.93 -26.17
N SER A 28 -6.71 -10.71 -26.33
CA SER A 28 -5.97 -9.68 -27.06
C SER A 28 -4.87 -9.08 -26.18
N ARG A 29 -3.80 -8.58 -26.81
CA ARG A 29 -2.75 -7.79 -26.13
C ARG A 29 -3.34 -6.63 -25.33
N SER A 30 -4.31 -5.92 -25.91
CA SER A 30 -4.98 -4.78 -25.25
C SER A 30 -5.77 -5.19 -24.01
N ALA A 31 -6.34 -6.40 -23.98
CA ALA A 31 -7.04 -6.90 -22.80
C ALA A 31 -6.06 -7.24 -21.66
N VAL A 32 -4.92 -7.86 -22.00
CA VAL A 32 -3.85 -8.12 -21.02
C VAL A 32 -3.29 -6.81 -20.46
N ILE A 33 -3.00 -5.84 -21.33
CA ILE A 33 -2.48 -4.53 -20.93
C ILE A 33 -3.47 -3.79 -20.01
N ASP A 34 -4.76 -3.75 -20.37
CA ASP A 34 -5.78 -3.08 -19.55
C ASP A 34 -5.90 -3.71 -18.15
N ASP A 35 -5.89 -5.04 -18.04
CA ASP A 35 -5.97 -5.73 -16.74
C ASP A 35 -4.75 -5.42 -15.85
N VAL A 36 -3.55 -5.49 -16.41
CA VAL A 36 -2.31 -5.20 -15.68
C VAL A 36 -2.30 -3.74 -15.21
N LEU A 37 -2.66 -2.80 -16.08
CA LEU A 37 -2.71 -1.38 -15.72
C LEU A 37 -3.78 -1.09 -14.66
N ARG A 38 -4.97 -1.71 -14.76
CA ARG A 38 -6.01 -1.61 -13.73
C ARG A 38 -5.53 -2.14 -12.39
N GLY A 39 -4.90 -3.31 -12.38
CA GLY A 39 -4.35 -3.91 -11.16
C GLY A 39 -3.28 -3.01 -10.54
N TYR A 40 -2.35 -2.51 -11.36
CA TYR A 40 -1.28 -1.61 -10.92
C TYR A 40 -1.82 -0.30 -10.33
N LEU A 41 -2.77 0.36 -11.02
CA LEU A 41 -3.36 1.61 -10.54
C LEU A 41 -4.13 1.40 -9.24
N SER A 42 -4.96 0.35 -9.15
CA SER A 42 -5.69 0.03 -7.92
C SER A 42 -4.75 -0.29 -6.76
N HIS A 43 -3.67 -1.03 -7.03
CA HIS A 43 -2.65 -1.32 -6.02
C HIS A 43 -1.95 -0.03 -5.55
N ARG A 44 -1.61 0.89 -6.44
CA ARG A 44 -1.02 2.18 -6.06
C ARG A 44 -1.95 3.06 -5.24
N GLU A 45 -3.24 3.11 -5.57
CA GLU A 45 -4.24 3.84 -4.79
C GLU A 45 -4.36 3.27 -3.37
N ARG A 46 -4.41 1.93 -3.25
CA ARG A 46 -4.42 1.24 -1.96
C ARG A 46 -3.13 1.46 -1.18
N ALA A 47 -1.97 1.35 -1.81
CA ALA A 47 -0.69 1.60 -1.16
C ALA A 47 -0.59 3.04 -0.63
N ALA A 48 -1.06 4.02 -1.40
CA ALA A 48 -1.12 5.41 -0.96
C ALA A 48 -2.10 5.61 0.21
N ALA A 49 -3.24 4.91 0.23
CA ALA A 49 -4.17 4.91 1.36
C ALA A 49 -3.54 4.26 2.60
N ASN A 50 -3.00 3.05 2.47
CA ASN A 50 -2.34 2.32 3.55
C ASN A 50 -1.19 3.12 4.15
N ALA A 51 -0.40 3.82 3.34
CA ALA A 51 0.68 4.68 3.84
C ALA A 51 0.16 5.86 4.67
N ARG A 52 -1.01 6.42 4.34
CA ARG A 52 -1.66 7.47 5.15
C ARG A 52 -2.20 6.89 6.46
N ASP A 53 -2.78 5.71 6.42
CA ASP A 53 -3.36 5.08 7.60
C ASP A 53 -2.27 4.61 8.57
N ALA A 54 -1.17 4.04 8.06
CA ALA A 54 0.00 3.70 8.87
C ALA A 54 0.57 4.91 9.61
N LYS A 55 0.61 6.09 8.98
CA LYS A 55 1.04 7.33 9.65
C LYS A 55 0.13 7.71 10.81
N LYS A 56 -1.18 7.52 10.67
CA LYS A 56 -2.14 7.80 11.75
C LYS A 56 -1.95 6.81 12.90
N ILE A 57 -1.86 5.52 12.60
CA ILE A 57 -1.65 4.47 13.60
C ILE A 57 -0.38 4.75 14.40
N ASN A 58 0.74 5.05 13.74
CA ASN A 58 2.00 5.34 14.42
C ASN A 58 1.87 6.59 15.31
N ARG A 59 1.23 7.66 14.83
CA ARG A 59 0.98 8.85 15.66
C ARG A 59 0.21 8.51 16.95
N PHE A 60 -0.86 7.73 16.84
CA PHE A 60 -1.63 7.32 18.03
C PHE A 60 -0.84 6.38 18.95
N ALA A 61 0.01 5.50 18.38
CA ALA A 61 0.90 4.66 19.16
C ALA A 61 1.92 5.50 19.94
N ASP A 62 2.49 6.54 19.32
CA ASP A 62 3.42 7.46 19.98
C ASP A 62 2.74 8.23 21.12
N GLU A 63 1.52 8.74 20.90
CA GLU A 63 0.71 9.41 21.93
C GLU A 63 0.42 8.46 23.11
N LEU A 64 -0.08 7.26 22.84
CA LEU A 64 -0.36 6.25 23.87
C LEU A 64 0.90 5.84 24.63
N ASN A 65 2.03 5.67 23.94
CA ASN A 65 3.29 5.33 24.57
C ASN A 65 3.75 6.44 25.52
N ALA A 66 3.58 7.71 25.14
CA ALA A 66 3.90 8.84 26.01
C ALA A 66 3.02 8.87 27.27
N GLU A 67 1.72 8.64 27.13
CA GLU A 67 0.80 8.51 28.28
C GLU A 67 1.18 7.33 29.19
N MET A 68 1.55 6.19 28.61
CA MET A 68 2.00 5.02 29.36
C MET A 68 3.28 5.31 30.15
N GLN A 69 4.23 6.04 29.57
CA GLN A 69 5.45 6.43 30.27
C GLN A 69 5.15 7.32 31.49
N ASP A 70 4.15 8.21 31.39
CA ASP A 70 3.73 9.03 32.52
C ASP A 70 3.14 8.17 33.65
N VAL A 71 2.24 7.24 33.33
CA VAL A 71 1.67 6.31 34.32
C VAL A 71 2.74 5.42 34.97
N LEU A 72 3.68 4.90 34.18
CA LEU A 72 4.81 4.11 34.70
C LEU A 72 5.72 4.95 35.60
N ALA A 73 5.91 6.24 35.29
CA ALA A 73 6.67 7.14 36.15
C ALA A 73 5.99 7.29 37.52
N TYR A 74 4.65 7.44 37.57
CA TYR A 74 3.90 7.46 38.84
C TYR A 74 4.06 6.17 39.64
N GLN A 75 4.00 4.99 39.00
CA GLN A 75 4.22 3.71 39.68
C GLN A 75 5.64 3.56 40.21
N SER A 76 6.65 4.03 39.46
CA SER A 76 8.04 4.00 39.91
C SER A 76 8.30 4.93 41.09
N LEU A 77 7.63 6.09 41.12
CA LEU A 77 7.67 7.02 42.24
C LEU A 77 7.05 6.38 43.48
N ASP A 78 5.88 5.75 43.37
CA ASP A 78 5.19 5.11 44.49
C ASP A 78 6.07 4.04 45.16
N HIS A 79 6.75 3.21 44.37
CA HIS A 79 7.72 2.22 44.88
C HIS A 79 8.94 2.83 45.58
N LEU A 80 9.36 4.06 45.23
CA LEU A 80 10.47 4.76 45.90
C LEU A 80 10.07 5.37 47.26
N TRP A 81 8.78 5.63 47.49
CA TRP A 81 8.27 6.16 48.77
C TRP A 81 7.98 5.06 49.78
N GLU A 82 7.81 3.82 49.34
CA GLU A 82 7.50 2.66 50.18
C GLU A 82 8.76 1.95 50.73
N GLU A 83 9.94 2.21 50.14
CA GLU A 83 11.24 1.69 50.59
C GLU A 83 11.96 2.57 51.63
N ARG A 84 11.28 3.58 52.23
CA ARG A 84 11.89 4.52 53.20
C ARG A 84 11.42 4.35 54.63
#